data_AF-A0A0C3QVL2-F1
#
_entry.id   AF-A0A0C3QVL2-F1
#
_cell.length_a   1.000
_cell.length_b   1.000
_cell.length_c   1.000
_cell.angle_alpha   90.00
_cell.angle_beta   90.00
_cell.angle_gamma   90.00
#
_symmetry.space_group_name_H-M   'P 1'
#
loop_
_entity.id
_entity.type
_entity.pdbx_description
1 polymer ?
#
loop_
_entity_poly.entity_id
_entity_poly.type
_entity_poly.pdbx_seq_one_letter_code
_entity_poly.pdbx_strand_id
1 'polypeptide(L)' 'MPPQFVRTRKPQWWLKYNYILSSALDTGTIFGIILVSLYIYLPKEGTLTLNWWGNTVWQNTADAAGVAYNPTDPDIGF' A
#
# COMPACT_ATOMS: atom_id res chain seq x y z
N MET A 1 -19.76 17.21 -22.98
CA MET A 1 -20.30 15.91 -23.44
C MET A 1 -19.45 14.81 -22.79
N PRO A 2 -19.97 13.97 -21.88
CA PRO A 2 -19.12 13.13 -21.05
C PRO A 2 -18.57 11.92 -21.83
N PRO A 3 -17.32 11.47 -21.55
CA PRO A 3 -16.65 10.42 -22.31
C PRO A 3 -17.14 9.03 -21.88
N GLN A 4 -18.36 8.65 -22.27
CA GLN A 4 -18.93 7.32 -21.98
C GLN A 4 -18.97 6.42 -23.23
N PHE A 5 -18.17 6.75 -24.24
CA PHE A 5 -18.28 6.16 -25.57
C PHE A 5 -18.05 4.64 -25.57
N VAL A 6 -17.12 4.15 -24.74
CA VAL A 6 -16.77 2.71 -24.68
C VAL A 6 -17.86 1.91 -23.95
N ARG A 7 -18.37 2.40 -22.81
CA ARG A 7 -19.41 1.72 -22.01
C ARG A 7 -20.76 1.68 -22.74
N THR A 8 -21.09 2.71 -23.52
CA THR A 8 -22.39 2.83 -24.19
C THR A 8 -22.41 2.17 -25.58
N ARG A 9 -21.29 2.14 -26.32
CA ARG A 9 -21.27 1.59 -27.69
C ARG A 9 -20.96 0.10 -27.80
N LYS A 10 -20.24 -0.49 -26.84
CA LYS A 10 -19.95 -1.93 -26.80
C LYS A 10 -20.12 -2.48 -25.37
N PRO A 11 -21.34 -2.44 -24.81
CA PRO A 11 -21.59 -2.83 -23.42
C PRO A 11 -21.20 -4.29 -23.14
N GLN A 12 -21.39 -5.21 -24.09
CA GLN A 12 -21.03 -6.62 -23.90
C GLN A 12 -19.52 -6.86 -23.82
N TRP A 13 -18.73 -6.17 -24.65
CA TRP A 13 -17.27 -6.23 -24.58
C TRP A 13 -16.79 -5.65 -23.25
N TRP A 14 -17.27 -4.45 -22.90
CA TRP A 14 -16.89 -3.78 -21.66
C TRP A 14 -17.25 -4.60 -20.40
N LEU A 15 -18.43 -5.22 -20.36
CA LEU A 15 -18.85 -6.06 -19.23
C LEU A 15 -17.94 -7.29 -19.08
N LYS A 16 -17.59 -7.95 -20.20
CA LYS A 16 -16.76 -9.17 -20.18
C LYS A 16 -15.38 -8.91 -19.59
N TYR A 17 -14.71 -7.83 -19.99
CA TYR A 17 -13.36 -7.52 -19.47
C TYR A 17 -13.39 -7.03 -18.03
N ASN A 18 -14.36 -6.21 -17.63
CA ASN A 18 -14.47 -5.75 -16.24
C ASN A 18 -14.80 -6.90 -15.28
N TYR A 19 -15.63 -7.85 -15.71
CA TYR A 19 -15.93 -9.03 -14.90
C TYR A 19 -14.66 -9.86 -14.65
N ILE A 20 -13.90 -10.19 -15.70
CA ILE A 20 -12.67 -10.96 -15.58
C ILE A 20 -11.62 -10.21 -14.76
N LEU A 21 -11.46 -8.90 -14.96
CA LEU A 21 -10.53 -8.07 -14.19
C LEU A 21 -10.88 -8.05 -12.70
N SER A 22 -12.16 -7.85 -12.38
CA SER A 22 -12.64 -7.83 -11.00
C SER A 22 -12.43 -9.19 -10.33
N SER A 23 -12.74 -10.29 -11.02
CA SER A 23 -12.51 -11.65 -10.52
C SER A 23 -11.01 -11.95 -10.35
N ALA A 24 -10.17 -11.50 -11.27
CA ALA A 24 -8.72 -11.66 -11.20
C ALA A 24 -8.10 -10.85 -10.04
N LEU A 25 -8.65 -9.66 -9.75
CA LEU A 25 -8.19 -8.83 -8.63
C LEU A 25 -8.47 -9.52 -7.30
N ASP A 26 -9.69 -10.03 -7.10
CA ASP A 26 -10.11 -10.69 -5.86
C ASP A 26 -9.39 -12.03 -5.64
N THR A 27 -9.25 -12.84 -6.69
CA THR A 27 -8.48 -14.08 -6.60
C THR A 27 -6.98 -13.83 -6.44
N GLY A 28 -6.44 -12.77 -7.06
CA GLY A 28 -5.04 -12.37 -6.95
C GLY A 28 -4.66 -11.88 -5.55
N THR A 29 -5.53 -11.14 -4.87
CA THR A 29 -5.30 -10.72 -3.47
C THR A 29 -5.30 -11.92 -2.54
N ILE A 30 -6.25 -12.85 -2.68
CA ILE A 30 -6.30 -14.08 -1.89
C ILE A 30 -5.04 -14.93 -2.12
N PHE A 31 -4.61 -15.10 -3.37
CA PHE A 31 -3.36 -15.79 -3.69
C PHE A 31 -2.15 -15.09 -3.05
N GLY A 32 -2.05 -13.77 -3.13
CA GLY A 32 -0.97 -13.01 -2.50
C GLY A 32 -0.93 -13.20 -0.99
N ILE A 33 -2.09 -13.17 -0.33
CA ILE A 33 -2.22 -13.43 1.12
C ILE A 33 -1.76 -14.84 1.48
N ILE A 34 -2.16 -15.85 0.71
CA ILE A 34 -1.73 -17.25 0.93
C ILE A 34 -0.23 -17.39 0.74
N LEU A 35 0.35 -16.78 -0.30
CA LEU A 35 1.79 -16.83 -0.51
C LEU A 35 2.54 -16.15 0.64
N VAL A 36 2.13 -14.95 1.05
CA VAL A 36 2.74 -14.26 2.18
C VAL A 36 2.61 -15.09 3.47
N SER A 37 1.44 -15.69 3.74
CA SER A 37 1.25 -16.51 4.94
C SER A 37 2.11 -17.77 4.94
N LEU A 38 2.24 -18.45 3.80
CA LEU A 38 3.04 -19.67 3.68
C LEU A 38 4.53 -19.42 3.65
N TYR A 39 5.01 -18.35 3.00
CA TYR A 39 6.45 -18.11 2.82
C TYR A 39 7.07 -17.21 3.90
N ILE A 40 6.29 -16.30 4.49
CA ILE A 40 6.81 -15.34 5.47
C ILE A 40 6.36 -15.73 6.88
N TYR A 41 5.08 -16.02 7.10
CA TYR A 41 4.57 -16.26 8.46
C TYR A 41 4.78 -17.70 8.97
N LEU A 42 4.55 -18.71 8.13
CA LEU A 42 4.61 -20.13 8.52
C LEU A 42 6.02 -20.65 8.88
N PRO A 43 7.10 -20.36 8.14
CA PRO A 43 8.39 -21.05 8.36
C PRO A 43 9.20 -20.51 9.53
N LYS A 44 8.79 -19.42 10.19
CA LYS A 44 9.62 -18.75 11.20
C LYS A 44 8.86 -18.22 12.43
N GLU A 45 7.66 -18.74 12.70
CA GLU A 45 6.83 -18.40 13.88
C GLU A 45 6.90 -16.90 14.25
N GLY A 46 6.70 -16.01 13.26
CA GLY A 46 6.67 -14.56 13.50
C GLY A 46 8.02 -13.88 13.81
N THR A 47 9.16 -14.58 13.72
CA THR A 47 10.50 -14.02 14.06
C THR A 47 11.28 -13.52 12.83
N LEU A 48 10.61 -13.29 11.69
CA LEU A 48 11.23 -12.62 10.53
C LEU A 48 11.15 -11.10 10.71
N THR A 49 12.13 -10.55 11.44
CA THR A 49 12.40 -9.12 11.40
C THR A 49 13.07 -8.79 10.06
N LEU A 50 12.25 -8.47 9.06
CA LEU A 50 12.73 -8.03 7.77
C LEU A 50 13.40 -6.66 7.97
N ASN A 51 14.72 -6.59 7.93
CA ASN A 51 15.44 -5.32 8.06
C ASN A 51 15.43 -4.63 6.69
N TRP A 52 14.42 -3.80 6.43
CA TRP A 52 14.27 -3.01 5.21
C TRP A 52 14.02 -1.55 5.56
N TRP A 53 14.23 -0.67 4.58
CA TRP A 53 14.13 0.79 4.74
C TRP A 53 12.82 1.21 5.44
N GLY A 54 11.66 0.68 5.06
CA GLY A 54 10.38 1.05 5.68
C GLY A 54 10.21 0.64 7.15
N ASN A 55 10.93 -0.37 7.63
CA ASN A 55 10.89 -0.76 9.06
C ASN A 55 11.76 0.13 9.94
N THR A 56 12.75 0.84 9.37
CA THR A 56 13.76 1.61 10.13
C THR A 56 13.58 3.12 10.01
N VAL A 57 12.96 3.59 8.93
CA VAL A 57 12.89 5.03 8.61
C VAL A 57 11.99 5.80 9.53
N TRP A 58 10.87 5.22 9.97
CA TRP A 58 9.95 5.90 10.88
C TRP A 58 10.60 6.27 12.21
N GLN A 59 11.66 5.56 12.64
CA GLN A 59 12.40 5.87 13.86
C GLN A 59 13.40 7.01 13.70
N ASN A 60 13.88 7.25 12.47
CA ASN A 60 14.89 8.26 12.15
C ASN A 60 14.26 9.56 11.57
N THR A 61 12.96 9.76 11.76
CA THR A 61 12.24 10.95 11.29
C THR A 61 12.05 11.94 12.45
N ALA A 62 12.10 13.23 12.14
CA ALA A 62 11.87 14.32 13.10
C ALA A 62 10.55 14.18 13.88
N ASP A 63 9.52 13.60 13.24
CA ASP A 63 8.22 13.29 13.85
C ASP A 63 8.33 12.30 15.02
N ALA A 64 9.19 11.28 14.89
CA ALA A 64 9.42 10.28 15.95
C ALA A 64 10.38 10.77 17.03
N ALA A 65 11.31 11.66 16.67
CA ALA A 65 12.20 12.33 17.62
C ALA A 65 11.51 13.47 18.40
N GLY A 66 10.24 13.78 18.11
CA GLY A 66 9.48 14.82 18.79
C GLY A 66 10.05 16.23 18.57
N VAL A 67 10.80 16.42 17.47
CA VAL A 67 11.46 17.69 17.20
C VAL A 67 10.42 18.68 16.70
N ALA A 68 10.26 19.79 17.42
CA ALA A 68 9.37 20.87 17.01
C ALA A 68 9.87 21.47 15.68
N TYR A 69 8.95 21.70 14.74
CA TYR A 69 9.27 22.33 13.46
C TYR A 69 9.90 23.73 13.63
N ASN A 70 9.50 24.45 14.68
CA ASN A 70 10.17 25.67 15.15
C ASN A 70 10.86 25.38 16.50
N PRO A 71 12.21 25.39 16.58
CA PRO A 71 12.90 25.42 17.86
C PRO A 71 12.61 26.74 18.57
N THR A 72 12.12 26.71 19.81
CA THR A 72 11.91 27.92 20.64
C THR A 72 13.20 28.41 21.29
N ASP A 73 14.31 28.30 20.58
CA ASP A 73 15.61 28.79 21.02
C ASP A 73 15.54 30.33 21.17
N PRO A 74 15.82 30.90 22.36
CA PRO A 74 15.84 32.34 22.57
C PRO A 74 16.93 33.10 21.78
N ASP A 75 17.92 32.42 21.18
CA ASP A 75 18.96 33.02 20.32
C ASP A 75 18.53 33.16 18.83
N ILE A 76 17.38 32.61 18.44
CA ILE A 76 16.74 32.80 17.12
C ILE A 76 15.26 33.16 17.32
N GLY A 77 15.00 34.43 17.62
CA GLY A 77 13.71 34.95 18.06
C GLY A 77 12.47 34.51 17.25
N PHE A 78 11.39 34.28 18.01
CA PHE A 78 9.97 34.00 17.70
C PHE A 78 9.63 33.31 16.36
#